data_AF-A0A7V2YBP0-F1
#
_entry.id   AF-A0A7V2YBP0-F1
#
_cell.length_a   1.000
_cell.length_b   1.000
_cell.length_c   1.000
_cell.angle_alpha   90.00
_cell.angle_beta   90.00
_cell.angle_gamma   90.00
#
_symmetry.space_group_name_H-M   'P 1'
#
loop_
_entity.id
_entity.type
_entity.pdbx_description
1 polymer ?
#
loop_
_entity_poly.entity_id
_entity_poly.type
_entity_poly.pdbx_seq_one_letter_code
_entity_poly.pdbx_strand_id
1 'polypeptide(L)' 'MIQRVRQEIELIKQSAESLLQMSEDWPSLRRNAQIIMIFARLLDFITPPLEVEHGRDTEDPHSLS' A
#
# COMPACT_ATOMS: atom_id res chain seq x y z
N MET A 1 -0.08 -8.37 -11.62
CA MET A 1 -1.10 -8.68 -10.58
C MET A 1 -0.86 -7.85 -9.32
N ILE A 2 0.31 -7.92 -8.70
CA ILE A 2 0.67 -7.19 -7.48
C ILE A 2 0.49 -5.65 -7.59
N GLN A 3 0.81 -5.06 -8.75
CA GLN A 3 0.58 -3.63 -9.02
C GLN A 3 -0.90 -3.24 -8.91
N ARG A 4 -1.81 -4.07 -9.44
CA ARG A 4 -3.25 -3.82 -9.34
C ARG A 4 -3.72 -3.91 -7.90
N VAL A 5 -3.26 -4.91 -7.15
CA VAL A 5 -3.58 -5.04 -5.71
C VAL A 5 -3.15 -3.78 -4.93
N ARG A 6 -1.95 -3.27 -5.19
CA ARG A 6 -1.48 -2.03 -4.56
C ARG A 6 -2.30 -0.80 -4.94
N GLN A 7 -2.71 -0.69 -6.21
CA GLN A 7 -3.60 0.38 -6.66
C GLN A 7 -4.95 0.34 -5.93
N GLU A 8 -5.56 -0.84 -5.82
CA GLU A 8 -6.83 -1.01 -5.10
C GLU A 8 -6.68 -0.65 -3.62
N ILE A 9 -5.60 -1.08 -2.96
CA ILE A 9 -5.31 -0.71 -1.57
C ILE A 9 -5.25 0.82 -1.40
N GLU A 10 -4.62 1.52 -2.34
CA GLU A 10 -4.51 2.98 -2.29
C GLU A 10 -5.87 3.68 -2.49
N LEU A 11 -6.69 3.19 -3.42
CA LEU A 11 -8.07 3.67 -3.59
C LEU A 11 -8.91 3.47 -2.32
N ILE A 12 -8.74 2.35 -1.63
CA ILE A 12 -9.44 2.09 -0.36
C ILE A 12 -9.00 3.10 0.72
N LYS A 13 -7.70 3.42 0.82
CA LYS A 13 -7.21 4.44 1.77
C LYS A 13 -7.81 5.82 1.47
N GLN A 14 -7.79 6.24 0.21
CA GLN A 14 -8.36 7.53 -0.22
C GLN A 14 -9.85 7.62 0.09
N SER A 15 -10.60 6.53 -0.16
CA SER A 15 -12.02 6.46 0.19
C SER A 15 -12.25 6.55 1.69
N ALA A 16 -11.48 5.82 2.51
CA ALA A 16 -11.57 5.88 3.96
C ALA A 16 -11.22 7.28 4.52
N GLU A 17 -10.26 7.97 3.92
CA GLU A 17 -9.90 9.34 4.28
C GLU A 17 -11.01 10.34 3.93
N SER A 18 -11.62 10.22 2.75
CA SER A 18 -12.79 11.00 2.37
C SER A 18 -13.96 10.78 3.35
N LEU A 19 -14.24 9.52 3.72
CA LEU A 19 -15.25 9.20 4.72
C LEU A 19 -14.93 9.81 6.10
N LEU A 20 -13.66 9.86 6.51
CA LEU A 20 -13.25 10.54 7.75
C LEU A 20 -13.58 12.03 7.70
N GLN A 21 -13.23 12.70 6.60
CA GLN A 21 -13.51 14.13 6.40
C GLN A 21 -15.01 14.43 6.42
N MET A 22 -15.83 13.57 5.80
CA MET A 22 -17.30 13.74 5.78
C MET A 22 -17.99 13.37 7.10
N SER A 23 -17.30 12.65 7.99
CA SER A 23 -17.88 12.10 9.22
C SER A 23 -17.80 13.03 10.44
N GLU A 24 -17.56 14.33 10.22
CA GLU A 24 -17.30 15.28 11.31
C GLU A 24 -18.37 15.24 12.41
N ASP A 25 -19.65 15.22 12.03
CA ASP A 25 -20.75 15.19 13.00
C ASP A 25 -21.29 13.78 13.30
N TRP A 26 -20.72 12.73 12.68
CA TRP A 26 -21.30 11.39 12.67
C TRP A 26 -20.35 10.37 13.30
N PRO A 27 -20.36 10.20 14.64
CA PRO A 27 -19.38 9.39 15.37
C PRO A 27 -19.28 7.94 14.88
N SER A 28 -20.42 7.31 14.55
CA SER A 28 -20.46 5.94 14.03
C SER A 28 -19.81 5.82 12.65
N LEU A 29 -20.05 6.80 11.76
CA LEU A 29 -19.43 6.83 10.44
C LEU A 29 -17.92 7.05 10.57
N ARG A 30 -17.50 7.97 11.47
CA ARG A 30 -16.10 8.22 11.77
C ARG A 30 -15.40 6.97 12.24
N ARG A 31 -16.00 6.24 13.18
CA ARG A 31 -15.46 4.97 13.69
C ARG A 31 -15.31 3.93 12.59
N ASN A 32 -16.31 3.80 11.71
CA ASN A 32 -16.24 2.86 10.59
C ASN A 32 -15.14 3.23 9.59
N ALA A 33 -15.01 4.53 9.26
CA ALA A 33 -13.96 5.00 8.37
C ALA A 33 -12.55 4.75 8.95
N GLN A 34 -12.37 4.91 10.27
CA GLN A 34 -11.12 4.53 10.96
C GLN A 34 -10.83 3.03 10.86
N ILE A 35 -11.84 2.18 11.04
CA ILE A 35 -11.69 0.73 10.94
C ILE A 35 -11.25 0.33 9.52
N ILE A 36 -11.89 0.89 8.49
CA ILE A 36 -11.50 0.65 7.09
C ILE A 36 -10.06 1.09 6.85
N MET A 37 -9.67 2.27 7.32
CA MET A 37 -8.29 2.77 7.21
C MET A 37 -7.27 1.83 7.88
N ILE A 38 -7.59 1.27 9.05
CA ILE A 38 -6.72 0.30 9.73
C ILE A 38 -6.53 -0.95 8.87
N PHE A 39 -7.62 -1.52 8.33
CA PHE A 39 -7.53 -2.69 7.45
C PHE A 39 -6.75 -2.38 6.17
N ALA A 40 -6.96 -1.22 5.55
CA ALA A 40 -6.23 -0.81 4.35
C ALA A 40 -4.71 -0.71 4.61
N ARG A 41 -4.32 -0.20 5.78
CA ARG A 41 -2.90 -0.14 6.21
C ARG A 41 -2.32 -1.53 6.47
N LEU A 42 -3.09 -2.43 7.09
CA LEU A 42 -2.66 -3.82 7.28
C LEU A 42 -2.45 -4.52 5.93
N LEU A 43 -3.37 -4.32 4.98
CA LEU A 43 -3.24 -4.86 3.63
C LEU A 43 -2.00 -4.32 2.92
N ASP A 44 -1.75 -3.01 2.99
CA ASP A 44 -0.55 -2.40 2.40
C ASP A 44 0.74 -2.96 3.01
N PHE A 45 0.74 -3.15 4.33
CA PHE A 45 1.88 -3.70 5.07
C PHE A 45 2.22 -5.13 4.67
N ILE A 46 1.22 -6.01 4.54
CA ILE A 46 1.45 -7.42 4.17
C ILE A 46 1.65 -7.62 2.66
N THR A 47 1.33 -6.62 1.84
CA THR A 47 1.51 -6.71 0.39
C THR A 47 2.99 -6.47 0.06
N PRO A 48 3.68 -7.38 -0.66
CA PRO A 48 5.09 -7.19 -1.02
C PRO A 48 5.31 -5.91 -1.82
N PRO A 49 6.41 -5.17 -1.61
CA PRO A 49 6.76 -4.04 -2.47
C PRO A 49 6.92 -4.52 -3.91
N LEU A 50 6.70 -3.61 -4.86
CA LEU A 50 7.12 -3.87 -6.24
C LEU A 50 8.64 -3.99 -6.19
N GLU A 51 9.16 -5.20 -6.26
CA GLU A 51 10.59 -5.40 -6.48
C GLU A 51 10.93 -4.65 -7.77
N VAL A 52 11.66 -3.55 -7.64
CA VAL A 52 12.42 -3.03 -8.76
C VAL A 52 13.47 -4.10 -8.98
N GLU A 53 13.46 -4.76 -10.14
CA GLU A 53 14.58 -5.59 -10.58
C GLU A 53 15.85 -4.74 -10.47
N HIS A 54 16.56 -4.88 -9.35
CA HIS A 54 17.93 -4.45 -9.25
C HIS A 54 18.68 -5.48 -10.09
N GLY A 55 18.93 -5.12 -11.35
CA GLY A 55 19.81 -5.87 -12.22
C GLY A 55 21.09 -6.19 -11.45
N ARG A 56 21.26 -7.47 -11.10
CA ARG A 56 22.59 -8.04 -10.91
C ARG A 56 23.12 -8.39 -12.29
N ASP A 57 23.32 -7.36 -13.09
CA ASP A 57 24.30 -7.38 -14.17
C ASP A 57 25.51 -6.60 -13.65
N THR A 58 26.36 -7.30 -12.90
CA THR A 58 27.81 -7.06 -12.94
C THR A 58 28.46 -8.43 -12.99
N GLU A 59 28.52 -8.96 -14.20
CA GLU A 59 29.69 -9.57 -14.86
C GLU A 59 30.65 -10.40 -13.99
N ASP A 60 30.65 -11.70 -14.31
CA ASP A 60 31.73 -12.69 -14.44
C ASP A 60 33.11 -12.59 -13.72
N PRO A 61 33.73 -13.77 -13.43
CA PRO A 61 34.77 -14.01 -12.43
C PRO A 61 36.21 -13.86 -12.96
N HIS A 62 36.55 -12.76 -13.63
CA HIS A 62 37.94 -12.48 -14.03
C HIS A 62 38.54 -11.32 -13.24
N SER A 63 38.89 -11.61 -11.99
CA SER A 63 39.96 -10.88 -11.31
C SER A 63 41.28 -11.24 -11.99
N LEU A 64 41.81 -10.27 -12.74
CA LEU A 64 43.10 -10.29 -13.43
C LEU A 64 44.28 -10.38 -12.46
N SER A 65 45.32 -11.09 -12.92
CA SER A 65 46.75 -11.05 -12.54
C SER A 65 47.23 -12.02 -11.46
#